data_AF-A0A256Y450-F1
#
_entry.id   AF-A0A256Y450-F1
#
_cell.length_a   1.000
_cell.length_b   1.000
_cell.length_c   1.000
_cell.angle_alpha   90.00
_cell.angle_beta   90.00
_cell.angle_gamma   90.00
#
_symmetry.space_group_name_H-M   'P 1'
#
loop_
_entity.id
_entity.type
_entity.pdbx_description
1 polymer ?
#
loop_
_entity_poly.entity_id
_entity_poly.type
_entity_poly.pdbx_seq_one_letter_code
_entity_poly.pdbx_strand_id
1 'polypeptide(L)' 'MHTDYFSQANPRIRVFSDRFEFFNPGALPKKIEFILKEDFSLPRNPIIAKIFRFVKFSENIGSGFHKIFNGWKTHKEKS' A
#
# COMPACT_ATOMS: atom_id res chain seq x y z
N MET A 1 -1.65 -0.87 -8.08
CA MET A 1 -0.21 -0.51 -8.17
C MET A 1 0.72 -1.69 -7.89
N HIS A 2 0.66 -2.35 -6.72
CA HIS A 2 1.63 -3.41 -6.34
C HIS A 2 1.11 -4.85 -6.43
N THR A 3 -0.15 -5.06 -6.82
CA THR A 3 -0.71 -6.41 -7.00
C THR A 3 0.04 -7.17 -8.08
N ASP A 4 0.12 -8.49 -7.92
CA ASP A 4 0.48 -9.40 -8.99
C ASP A 4 -0.70 -9.54 -9.96
N TYR A 5 -0.53 -9.02 -11.19
CA TYR A 5 -1.57 -9.05 -12.22
C TYR A 5 -1.58 -10.37 -13.02
N PHE A 6 -0.61 -11.26 -12.80
CA PHE A 6 -0.55 -12.58 -13.43
C PHE A 6 -1.15 -13.67 -12.54
N SER A 7 -1.46 -13.35 -11.28
CA SER A 7 -2.15 -14.28 -10.38
C SER A 7 -3.60 -14.50 -10.82
N GLN A 8 -4.10 -15.73 -10.68
CA GLN A 8 -5.52 -16.03 -10.83
C GLN A 8 -6.37 -15.49 -9.67
N ALA A 9 -5.73 -15.12 -8.55
CA ALA A 9 -6.41 -14.48 -7.43
C ALA A 9 -6.69 -13.00 -7.74
N ASN A 10 -7.81 -12.49 -7.23
CA ASN A 10 -8.17 -11.08 -7.36
C ASN A 10 -7.87 -10.29 -6.08
N PRO A 11 -7.50 -9.00 -6.18
CA PRO A 11 -7.56 -8.07 -5.06
C PRO A 11 -8.91 -8.13 -4.35
N ARG A 12 -8.90 -8.05 -3.02
CA ARG A 12 -10.11 -8.15 -2.19
C ARG A 12 -10.05 -7.19 -1.01
N ILE A 13 -11.19 -6.58 -0.73
CA ILE A 13 -11.43 -5.83 0.51
C ILE A 13 -12.51 -6.60 1.28
N ARG A 14 -12.24 -6.92 2.55
CA ARG A 14 -13.24 -7.45 3.48
C ARG A 14 -13.58 -6.38 4.50
N VAL A 15 -14.86 -6.22 4.76
CA VAL A 15 -15.40 -5.24 5.71
C VAL A 15 -15.96 -5.99 6.89
N PHE A 16 -15.51 -5.63 8.09
CA PHE A 16 -16.03 -6.11 9.36
C PHE A 16 -16.56 -4.93 10.16
N SER A 17 -17.26 -5.21 11.26
CA SER A 17 -17.77 -4.17 12.15
C SER A 17 -16.67 -3.32 12.78
N ASP A 18 -15.45 -3.86 12.91
CA ASP A 18 -14.33 -3.26 13.64
C ASP A 18 -13.08 -2.99 12.78
N ARG A 19 -13.04 -3.49 11.54
CA ARG A 19 -11.86 -3.36 10.67
C ARG A 19 -12.15 -3.53 9.19
N PHE A 20 -11.19 -3.09 8.39
CA PHE A 20 -11.07 -3.42 6.98
C PHE A 20 -9.84 -4.29 6.76
N GLU A 21 -9.98 -5.37 5.99
CA GLU A 21 -8.86 -6.19 5.55
C GLU A 21 -8.65 -6.01 4.05
N PHE A 22 -7.44 -5.60 3.68
CA PHE A 22 -7.03 -5.45 2.28
C PHE A 22 -6.12 -6.61 1.89
N PHE A 23 -6.46 -7.28 0.79
CA PHE A 23 -5.67 -8.36 0.22
C PHE A 23 -5.34 -8.05 -1.24
N ASN A 24 -4.08 -8.20 -1.61
CA ASN A 24 -3.62 -8.16 -2.99
C ASN A 24 -2.79 -9.42 -3.27
N PRO A 25 -2.99 -10.09 -4.41
CA PRO A 25 -2.12 -11.15 -4.88
C PRO A 25 -0.64 -10.73 -4.94
N GLY A 26 0.24 -11.69 -4.64
CA GLY A 26 1.70 -11.53 -4.69
C GLY A 26 2.35 -11.21 -3.34
N ALA A 27 3.65 -11.53 -3.22
CA ALA A 27 4.42 -11.36 -1.98
C ALA A 27 5.12 -10.00 -1.89
N LEU A 28 5.34 -9.47 -0.68
CA LEU A 28 6.09 -8.24 -0.50
C LEU A 28 7.48 -8.31 -1.17
N PRO A 29 7.96 -7.23 -1.81
CA PRO A 29 9.26 -7.21 -2.48
C PRO A 29 10.46 -7.31 -1.52
N LYS A 30 10.24 -7.05 -0.22
CA LYS A 30 11.21 -7.19 0.88
C LYS A 30 10.45 -7.60 2.14
N LYS A 31 11.16 -7.98 3.21
CA LYS A 31 10.54 -8.17 4.54
C LYS A 31 9.93 -6.85 5.01
N ILE A 32 8.81 -6.94 5.71
CA ILE A 32 8.04 -5.78 6.18
C ILE A 32 8.88 -4.85 7.06
N GLU A 33 9.78 -5.38 7.89
CA GLU A 33 10.64 -4.57 8.76
C GLU A 33 11.51 -3.57 7.98
N PHE A 34 11.99 -3.95 6.79
CA PHE A 34 12.78 -3.06 5.94
C PHE A 34 11.92 -2.05 5.20
N ILE A 35 10.75 -2.48 4.71
CA ILE A 35 9.79 -1.60 4.04
C ILE A 35 9.31 -0.47 4.96
N LEU A 36 9.21 -0.73 6.26
CA LEU A 36 8.77 0.25 7.26
C LEU A 36 9.89 1.18 7.77
N LYS A 37 11.16 0.82 7.54
CA LYS A 37 12.32 1.62 7.97
C LYS A 37 12.91 2.46 6.85
N GLU A 38 12.83 1.96 5.62
CA GLU A 38 13.38 2.59 4.43
C GLU A 38 12.26 3.32 3.67
N ASP A 39 12.59 4.46 3.05
CA ASP A 39 11.75 5.11 2.04
C ASP A 39 11.75 4.31 0.73
N PHE A 40 11.28 3.06 0.80
CA PHE A 40 11.40 2.06 -0.26
C PHE A 40 10.09 1.92 -1.04
N SER A 41 10.17 2.09 -2.36
CA SER A 41 9.04 1.87 -3.27
C SER A 41 9.50 1.08 -4.50
N LEU A 42 9.19 -0.21 -4.55
CA LEU A 42 9.41 -1.06 -5.72
C LEU A 42 8.08 -1.53 -6.32
N PRO A 43 7.50 -0.80 -7.29
CA PRO A 43 6.29 -1.24 -7.98
C PRO A 43 6.60 -2.42 -8.90
N ARG A 44 5.75 -3.46 -8.89
CA ARG A 44 5.87 -4.59 -9.83
C ARG A 44 5.67 -4.15 -11.28
N ASN A 45 4.79 -3.18 -11.52
CA ASN A 45 4.56 -2.60 -12.84
C ASN A 45 4.94 -1.11 -12.81
N PRO A 46 6.10 -0.71 -13.36
CA PRO A 46 6.56 0.66 -13.35
C PRO A 46 5.70 1.60 -14.21
N ILE A 47 5.03 1.08 -15.25
CA ILE A 47 4.13 1.87 -16.11
C ILE A 47 2.90 2.30 -15.31
N ILE A 48 2.27 1.35 -14.61
CA ILE A 48 1.12 1.65 -13.74
C ILE A 48 1.54 2.63 -12.64
N ALA A 49 2.69 2.41 -12.00
CA ALA A 49 3.21 3.35 -11.00
C ALA A 49 3.41 4.77 -11.56
N LYS A 50 3.95 4.89 -12.78
CA LYS A 50 4.15 6.18 -13.45
C LYS A 50 2.82 6.89 -13.70
N ILE A 51 1.78 6.17 -14.15
CA ILE A 51 0.45 6.74 -14.38
C ILE A 51 -0.14 7.27 -13.07
N PHE A 52 -0.12 6.47 -12.00
CA PHE A 52 -0.66 6.87 -10.69
C PHE A 52 0.05 8.11 -10.12
N ARG A 53 1.37 8.23 -10.33
CA ARG A 53 2.15 9.42 -9.96
C ARG A 53 1.80 10.63 -10.84
N PHE A 54 1.62 10.42 -12.14
CA PHE A 54 1.28 11.48 -13.08
C PHE A 54 -0.07 12.13 -12.75
N VAL A 55 -1.07 11.32 -12.39
CA VAL A 55 -2.39 11.81 -11.97
C VAL A 55 -2.46 12.20 -10.48
N LYS A 56 -1.31 12.25 -9.78
CA LYS A 56 -1.19 12.60 -8.35
C LYS A 56 -1.99 11.72 -7.39
N PHE A 57 -2.27 10.47 -7.76
CA PHE A 57 -2.90 9.47 -6.89
C PHE A 57 -1.91 8.64 -6.08
N SER A 58 -0.62 8.78 -6.33
CA SER A 58 0.43 8.16 -5.52
C SER A 58 1.66 9.04 -5.43
N GLU A 59 2.41 8.90 -4.35
CA GLU A 59 3.66 9.62 -4.12
C GLU A 59 4.84 9.00 -4.87
N ASN A 60 5.92 9.78 -5.03
CA ASN A 60 7.16 9.30 -5.64
C ASN A 60 8.03 8.49 -4.66
N ILE A 61 7.88 8.74 -3.36
CA ILE A 61 8.69 8.19 -2.25
C ILE A 61 7.83 7.24 -1.41
N GLY A 62 8.46 6.25 -0.75
CA GLY A 62 7.81 5.17 0.02
C GLY A 62 7.01 5.59 1.26
N SER A 63 6.63 6.86 1.38
CA SER A 63 5.96 7.47 2.53
C SER A 63 4.55 6.96 2.82
N GLY A 64 3.95 6.20 1.91
CA GLY A 64 2.55 5.74 2.02
C GLY A 64 2.24 5.00 3.33
N PHE A 65 3.12 4.09 3.76
CA PHE A 65 2.93 3.37 5.02
C PHE A 65 2.97 4.31 6.24
N HIS A 66 3.95 5.22 6.31
CA HIS A 66 4.05 6.18 7.40
C HIS A 66 2.81 7.06 7.51
N LYS A 67 2.25 7.51 6.38
CA LYS A 67 1.02 8.30 6.36
C LYS A 67 -0.19 7.52 6.85
N ILE A 68 -0.32 6.25 6.46
CA ILE A 68 -1.39 5.38 6.94
C ILE A 68 -1.31 5.22 8.47
N PHE A 69 -0.12 4.90 9.00
CA PHE A 69 0.05 4.74 10.45
C PHE A 69 -0.17 6.03 11.24
N ASN A 70 0.39 7.15 10.75
CA ASN A 70 0.24 8.44 11.42
C ASN A 70 -1.21 8.93 11.37
N GLY A 71 -1.88 8.78 10.21
CA GLY A 71 -3.29 9.12 10.07
C GLY A 71 -4.17 8.33 11.04
N TRP A 72 -3.90 7.03 11.20
CA TRP A 72 -4.62 6.19 12.17
C TRP A 72 -4.38 6.61 13.62
N LYS A 73 -3.13 6.91 14.00
CA LYS A 73 -2.79 7.40 15.35
C LYS A 73 -3.50 8.71 15.67
N THR A 74 -3.42 9.69 14.77
CA THR A 74 -4.09 10.98 14.94
C THR A 74 -5.61 10.85 15.04
N HIS A 75 -6.23 9.88 14.36
CA HIS A 75 -7.65 9.63 14.53
C HIS A 75 -7.96 9.08 15.93
N LYS A 76 -7.17 8.13 16.43
CA LYS A 76 -7.36 7.58 17.79
C LYS A 76 -7.19 8.61 18.91
N GLU A 77 -6.31 9.59 18.74
CA GLU A 77 -6.10 10.65 19.74
C GLU A 77 -7.25 11.68 19.77
N LYS A 78 -8.11 11.70 18.75
CA LYS A 78 -9.23 12.64 18.59
C LYS A 78 -10.60 12.04 18.92
N SER A 79 -10.68 10.73 19.17
CA SER A 79 -11.90 9.96 19.43
C SER A 79 -11.97 9.56 20.90
#